data_AF-A0A2A4NEG6-F1
#
_entry.id   AF-A0A2A4NEG6-F1
#
_cell.length_a   1.000
_cell.length_b   1.000
_cell.length_c   1.000
_cell.angle_alpha   90.00
_cell.angle_beta   90.00
_cell.angle_gamma   90.00
#
_symmetry.space_group_name_H-M   'P 1'
#
loop_
_entity.id
_entity.type
_entity.pdbx_description
1 polymer ?
#
loop_
_entity_poly.entity_id
_entity_poly.type
_entity_poly.pdbx_seq_one_letter_code
_entity_poly.pdbx_strand_id
1 'polypeptide(L)'
;MTKSLSFLFSLLIVLITVQSCRKVEKQHTSNKIKVGVFDKNGNSPWCIIDAVEALKIDPSIDCEIIRASQIVSDEINEFDAIVFPGGSGRSETQSLGETGMDKVVRLVNEKGIAVIGICAGAYIMTETPDYPSLNLSGFKAIDIEHDKRGCGLVEFSLNEKGKEIFPELKDRKISFCQYYEGPVLVPAKNSKGIELASMLSDVHTVEGSPANMTNNKPFIVVASVGKGKVASFVGHPECTPGMRWMLPRIVRWATNNEMIKYSANVVRPDFFKQEIIYTKEIQALQAKYHEMLSGTKEEKLIAIDKVIELACWSSKKWIPGMLRDKDSDVRAKASKAIVQIERTDAIPDLESAIHNEKNSECKEIMQHNLSILKIMINK
;
A
#
# COMPACT_ATOMS: atom_id res chain seq x y z
N MET A 1 0.35 -77.96 27.51
CA MET A 1 0.05 -78.63 26.23
C MET A 1 -1.33 -78.22 25.77
N THR A 2 -1.46 -78.06 24.45
CA THR A 2 -2.68 -78.03 23.62
C THR A 2 -3.63 -76.82 23.66
N LYS A 3 -3.85 -76.34 22.43
CA LYS A 3 -4.63 -75.20 21.94
C LYS A 3 -6.14 -75.47 21.96
N SER A 4 -6.87 -74.39 21.62
CA SER A 4 -8.09 -74.35 20.80
C SER A 4 -9.40 -74.61 21.54
N LEU A 5 -10.56 -74.00 21.24
CA LEU A 5 -11.04 -72.80 20.53
C LEU A 5 -12.58 -72.89 20.67
N SER A 6 -13.30 -71.77 20.68
CA SER A 6 -14.77 -71.66 20.46
C SER A 6 -15.63 -71.94 21.72
N PHE A 7 -16.72 -71.25 22.06
CA PHE A 7 -17.40 -70.03 21.58
C PHE A 7 -18.55 -69.76 22.59
N LEU A 8 -19.15 -68.57 22.50
CA LEU A 8 -20.53 -68.22 22.88
C LEU A 8 -20.88 -67.99 24.38
N PHE A 9 -20.95 -66.69 24.71
CA PHE A 9 -22.19 -65.91 24.92
C PHE A 9 -22.39 -65.19 26.26
N SER A 10 -22.81 -63.93 26.11
CA SER A 10 -23.68 -63.12 26.99
C SER A 10 -23.17 -62.68 28.37
N LEU A 11 -22.77 -61.40 28.46
CA LEU A 11 -23.15 -60.48 29.55
C LEU A 11 -22.80 -59.06 29.07
N LEU A 12 -23.77 -58.24 28.66
CA LEU A 12 -24.65 -57.39 29.46
C LEU A 12 -24.18 -55.94 29.36
N ILE A 13 -25.06 -55.17 28.73
CA ILE A 13 -25.00 -53.74 28.48
C ILE A 13 -25.08 -52.98 29.81
N VAL A 14 -24.13 -52.06 30.05
CA VAL A 14 -24.37 -50.88 30.89
C VAL A 14 -23.83 -49.66 30.16
N LEU A 15 -24.77 -48.78 29.79
CA LEU A 15 -24.55 -47.43 29.30
C LEU A 15 -23.80 -46.60 30.34
N ILE A 16 -22.72 -45.95 29.91
CA ILE A 16 -22.35 -44.62 30.42
C ILE A 16 -21.99 -43.75 29.22
N THR A 17 -23.00 -43.11 28.64
CA THR A 17 -22.80 -42.00 27.70
C THR A 17 -22.41 -40.76 28.49
N VAL A 18 -21.11 -40.53 28.66
CA VAL A 18 -20.62 -39.21 29.03
C VAL A 18 -20.74 -38.33 27.79
N GLN A 19 -21.85 -37.61 27.67
CA GLN A 19 -21.93 -36.44 26.79
C GLN A 19 -20.96 -35.40 27.33
N SER A 20 -19.70 -35.50 26.92
CA SER A 20 -18.78 -34.38 27.00
C SER A 20 -19.20 -33.41 25.90
N CYS A 21 -19.99 -32.40 26.26
CA CYS A 21 -20.11 -31.18 25.46
C CYS A 21 -18.72 -30.54 25.37
N ARG A 22 -17.87 -31.05 24.48
CA ARG A 22 -16.81 -30.24 23.90
C ARG A 22 -17.53 -29.15 23.13
N LYS A 23 -17.66 -27.97 23.75
CA LYS A 23 -17.65 -26.72 23.00
C LYS A 23 -16.47 -26.84 22.04
N VAL A 24 -16.78 -27.08 20.77
CA VAL A 24 -15.84 -26.81 19.69
C VAL A 24 -15.67 -25.30 19.77
N GLU A 25 -14.67 -24.85 20.54
CA GLU A 25 -14.04 -23.58 20.23
C GLU A 25 -13.65 -23.71 18.76
N LYS A 26 -14.39 -23.02 17.90
CA LYS A 26 -13.91 -22.69 16.57
C LYS A 26 -12.58 -22.01 16.81
N GLN A 27 -11.52 -22.76 16.68
CA GLN A 27 -10.21 -22.23 16.38
C GLN A 27 -10.45 -21.45 15.09
N HIS A 28 -10.58 -20.13 15.21
CA HIS A 28 -10.54 -19.23 14.07
C HIS A 28 -9.13 -19.40 13.51
N THR A 29 -8.94 -20.39 12.64
CA THR A 29 -7.93 -20.30 11.60
C THR A 29 -8.40 -19.14 10.74
N SER A 30 -8.10 -17.90 11.14
CA SER A 30 -8.31 -16.75 10.28
C SER A 30 -7.41 -17.01 9.08
N ASN A 31 -7.99 -17.49 7.99
CA ASN A 31 -7.24 -17.67 6.75
C ASN A 31 -6.82 -16.25 6.36
N LYS A 32 -5.56 -15.90 6.65
CA LYS A 32 -5.04 -14.58 6.31
C LYS A 32 -5.08 -14.43 4.80
N ILE A 33 -5.37 -13.22 4.33
CA ILE A 33 -5.28 -12.87 2.92
C ILE A 33 -3.79 -12.81 2.57
N LYS A 34 -3.31 -13.75 1.76
CA LYS A 34 -1.90 -13.79 1.35
C LYS A 34 -1.67 -12.86 0.17
N VAL A 35 -0.77 -11.88 0.33
CA VAL A 35 -0.51 -10.83 -0.66
C VAL A 35 0.97 -10.78 -1.03
N GLY A 36 1.26 -10.94 -2.31
CA GLY A 36 2.63 -10.78 -2.82
C GLY A 36 2.86 -9.37 -3.33
N VAL A 37 3.87 -8.68 -2.82
CA VAL A 37 4.32 -7.37 -3.35
C VAL A 37 5.48 -7.60 -4.31
N PHE A 38 5.29 -7.28 -5.58
CA PHE A 38 6.28 -7.56 -6.61
C PHE A 38 7.53 -6.69 -6.47
N ASP A 39 8.69 -7.34 -6.49
CA ASP A 39 10.01 -6.72 -6.51
C ASP A 39 10.78 -7.10 -7.77
N LYS A 40 11.08 -6.08 -8.57
CA LYS A 40 12.04 -6.16 -9.67
C LYS A 40 13.47 -6.01 -9.15
N ASN A 41 13.93 -6.99 -8.37
CA ASN A 41 15.33 -7.10 -7.91
C ASN A 41 15.87 -5.85 -7.18
N GLY A 42 15.08 -5.27 -6.28
CA GLY A 42 15.41 -4.09 -5.47
C GLY A 42 15.16 -2.75 -6.16
N ASN A 43 14.48 -2.71 -7.31
CA ASN A 43 14.12 -1.44 -7.94
C ASN A 43 13.05 -0.71 -7.10
N SER A 44 13.20 0.59 -6.91
CA SER A 44 12.26 1.43 -6.14
C SER A 44 11.94 0.85 -4.74
N PRO A 45 12.96 0.55 -3.92
CA PRO A 45 12.81 -0.21 -2.67
C PRO A 45 11.86 0.48 -1.69
N TRP A 46 11.78 1.81 -1.75
CA TRP A 46 10.86 2.56 -0.91
C TRP A 46 9.39 2.34 -1.27
N CYS A 47 9.03 2.24 -2.55
CA CYS A 47 7.65 1.97 -2.96
C CYS A 47 7.22 0.57 -2.50
N ILE A 48 8.14 -0.39 -2.56
CA ILE A 48 7.92 -1.75 -2.06
C ILE A 48 7.68 -1.74 -0.54
N ILE A 49 8.56 -1.07 0.22
CA ILE A 49 8.42 -0.94 1.68
C ILE A 49 7.12 -0.21 2.04
N ASP A 50 6.81 0.91 1.37
CA ASP A 50 5.59 1.69 1.62
C ASP A 50 4.33 0.83 1.39
N ALA A 51 4.31 0.03 0.31
CA ALA A 51 3.22 -0.92 0.04
C ALA A 51 3.11 -2.03 1.10
N VAL A 52 4.22 -2.67 1.47
CA VAL A 52 4.26 -3.71 2.53
C VAL A 52 3.76 -3.15 3.86
N GLU A 53 4.24 -1.98 4.27
CA GLU A 53 3.83 -1.36 5.53
C GLU A 53 2.37 -0.88 5.50
N ALA A 54 1.87 -0.43 4.36
CA ALA A 54 0.45 -0.10 4.19
C ALA A 54 -0.43 -1.35 4.30
N LEU A 55 -0.02 -2.49 3.74
CA LEU A 55 -0.75 -3.76 3.86
C LEU A 55 -0.82 -4.25 5.32
N LYS A 56 0.25 -4.04 6.11
CA LYS A 56 0.31 -4.40 7.55
C LYS A 56 -0.68 -3.66 8.44
N ILE A 57 -1.31 -2.57 7.95
CA ILE A 57 -2.41 -1.90 8.66
C ILE A 57 -3.57 -2.87 8.91
N ASP A 58 -3.76 -3.84 8.00
CA ASP A 58 -4.77 -4.88 8.15
C ASP A 58 -4.17 -6.14 8.79
N PRO A 59 -4.59 -6.52 10.01
CA PRO A 59 -4.00 -7.66 10.71
C PRO A 59 -4.37 -9.01 10.07
N SER A 60 -5.35 -9.04 9.17
CA SER A 60 -5.71 -10.25 8.42
C SER A 60 -4.96 -10.40 7.11
N ILE A 61 -4.13 -9.42 6.72
CA ILE A 61 -3.29 -9.54 5.53
C ILE A 61 -1.92 -10.07 5.96
N ASP A 62 -1.49 -11.15 5.31
CA ASP A 62 -0.12 -11.63 5.36
C ASP A 62 0.56 -11.24 4.05
N CYS A 63 1.54 -10.35 4.11
CA CYS A 63 2.20 -9.87 2.91
C CYS A 63 3.70 -10.17 2.92
N GLU A 64 4.20 -10.56 1.76
CA GLU A 64 5.64 -10.75 1.53
C GLU A 64 6.07 -10.20 0.18
N ILE A 65 7.36 -9.95 0.05
CA ILE A 65 7.95 -9.50 -1.20
C ILE A 65 8.16 -10.72 -2.10
N ILE A 66 7.66 -10.66 -3.33
CA ILE A 66 7.78 -11.73 -4.32
C ILE A 66 8.53 -11.28 -5.56
N ARG A 67 9.17 -12.22 -6.25
CA ARG A 67 9.92 -11.98 -7.49
C ARG A 67 9.26 -12.64 -8.69
N ALA A 68 9.74 -12.29 -9.89
CA ALA A 68 9.27 -12.89 -11.14
C ALA A 68 9.38 -14.42 -11.12
N SER A 69 10.43 -14.98 -10.51
CA SER A 69 10.63 -16.43 -10.37
C SER A 69 9.49 -17.12 -9.60
N GLN A 70 8.96 -16.47 -8.55
CA GLN A 70 7.84 -17.00 -7.78
C GLN A 70 6.53 -16.86 -8.57
N ILE A 71 6.35 -15.77 -9.32
CA ILE A 71 5.17 -15.57 -10.18
C ILE A 71 5.07 -16.67 -11.25
N VAL A 72 6.19 -17.04 -11.88
CA VAL A 72 6.20 -18.08 -12.91
C VAL A 72 6.16 -19.50 -12.34
N SER A 73 6.52 -19.69 -11.07
CA SER A 73 6.43 -20.99 -10.40
C SER A 73 5.01 -21.25 -9.87
N ASP A 74 4.80 -22.41 -9.25
CA ASP A 74 3.52 -22.74 -8.61
C ASP A 74 3.38 -22.17 -7.20
N GLU A 75 4.44 -21.57 -6.64
CA GLU A 75 4.39 -20.85 -5.36
C GLU A 75 3.36 -19.71 -5.39
N ILE A 76 3.19 -19.06 -6.55
CA ILE A 76 2.21 -17.98 -6.71
C ILE A 76 0.77 -18.42 -6.43
N ASN A 77 0.46 -19.72 -6.52
CA ASN A 77 -0.88 -20.23 -6.26
C ASN A 77 -1.24 -20.19 -4.77
N GLU A 78 -0.29 -19.93 -3.87
CA GLU A 78 -0.57 -19.72 -2.45
C GLU A 78 -1.10 -18.31 -2.14
N PHE A 79 -1.04 -17.38 -3.09
CA PHE A 79 -1.43 -15.99 -2.88
C PHE A 79 -2.86 -15.73 -3.34
N ASP A 80 -3.55 -14.86 -2.61
CA ASP A 80 -4.88 -14.35 -2.96
C ASP A 80 -4.78 -13.09 -3.83
N ALA A 81 -3.69 -12.32 -3.70
CA ALA A 81 -3.47 -11.10 -4.43
C ALA A 81 -1.99 -10.84 -4.76
N ILE A 82 -1.77 -10.09 -5.84
CA ILE A 82 -0.47 -9.55 -6.25
C ILE A 82 -0.57 -8.02 -6.31
N VAL A 83 0.39 -7.33 -5.70
CA VAL A 83 0.53 -5.87 -5.78
C VAL A 83 1.76 -5.54 -6.62
N PHE A 84 1.57 -4.80 -7.71
CA PHE A 84 2.63 -4.14 -8.45
C PHE A 84 2.77 -2.70 -7.91
N PRO A 85 3.84 -2.40 -7.15
CA PRO A 85 4.03 -1.09 -6.55
C PRO A 85 4.49 -0.05 -7.60
N GLY A 86 4.78 1.17 -7.13
CA GLY A 86 5.44 2.19 -7.96
C GLY A 86 6.88 1.82 -8.35
N GLY A 87 7.36 2.43 -9.42
CA GLY A 87 8.66 2.14 -10.01
C GLY A 87 8.69 2.44 -11.51
N SER A 88 8.98 1.44 -12.35
CA SER A 88 9.01 1.62 -13.82
C SER A 88 8.21 0.54 -14.52
N GLY A 89 7.02 0.89 -15.02
CA GLY A 89 6.05 -0.08 -15.55
C GLY A 89 6.60 -0.91 -16.71
N ARG A 90 7.29 -0.28 -17.69
CA ARG A 90 7.97 -1.00 -18.79
C ARG A 90 9.05 -1.94 -18.28
N SER A 91 9.84 -1.48 -17.32
CA SER A 91 10.97 -2.25 -16.82
C SER A 91 10.52 -3.44 -15.96
N GLU A 92 9.45 -3.26 -15.19
CA GLU A 92 8.83 -4.29 -14.35
C GLU A 92 8.14 -5.35 -15.21
N THR A 93 7.34 -4.96 -16.20
CA THR A 93 6.75 -5.90 -17.16
C THR A 93 7.79 -6.68 -17.93
N GLN A 94 8.85 -6.03 -18.41
CA GLN A 94 9.97 -6.71 -19.07
C GLN A 94 10.67 -7.71 -18.15
N SER A 95 10.74 -7.44 -16.84
CA SER A 95 11.36 -8.38 -15.89
C SER A 95 10.50 -9.60 -15.58
N LEU A 96 9.18 -9.52 -15.76
CA LEU A 96 8.30 -10.69 -15.74
C LEU A 96 8.52 -11.56 -16.97
N GLY A 97 8.85 -10.94 -18.11
CA GLY A 97 8.86 -11.59 -19.41
C GLY A 97 7.45 -11.98 -19.87
N GLU A 98 7.33 -12.39 -21.14
CA GLU A 98 6.04 -12.77 -21.74
C GLU A 98 5.36 -13.90 -20.94
N THR A 99 6.11 -14.94 -20.55
CA THR A 99 5.60 -16.04 -19.74
C THR A 99 5.05 -15.58 -18.39
N GLY A 100 5.72 -14.64 -17.71
CA GLY A 100 5.26 -14.11 -16.44
C GLY A 100 4.01 -13.26 -16.59
N MET A 101 3.94 -12.44 -17.64
CA MET A 101 2.76 -11.65 -17.98
C MET A 101 1.55 -12.54 -18.25
N ASP A 102 1.71 -13.55 -19.12
CA ASP A 102 0.66 -14.53 -19.43
C ASP A 102 0.19 -15.30 -18.19
N LYS A 103 1.15 -15.69 -17.33
CA LYS A 103 0.83 -16.36 -16.07
C LYS A 103 -0.03 -15.46 -15.17
N VAL A 104 0.31 -14.18 -15.00
CA VAL A 104 -0.51 -13.24 -14.20
C VAL A 104 -1.91 -13.10 -14.79
N VAL A 105 -2.04 -12.91 -16.11
CA VAL A 105 -3.35 -12.81 -16.78
C VAL A 105 -4.18 -14.07 -16.55
N ARG A 106 -3.58 -15.26 -16.65
CA ARG A 106 -4.26 -16.53 -16.38
C ARG A 106 -4.65 -16.70 -14.92
N LEU A 107 -3.82 -16.28 -13.96
CA LEU A 107 -4.16 -16.33 -12.54
C LEU A 107 -5.41 -15.49 -12.23
N VAL A 108 -5.51 -14.28 -12.79
CA VAL A 108 -6.71 -13.44 -12.66
C VAL A 108 -7.92 -14.13 -13.29
N ASN A 109 -7.80 -14.56 -14.55
CA ASN A 109 -8.92 -15.12 -15.30
C ASN A 109 -9.42 -16.47 -14.76
N GLU A 110 -8.50 -17.39 -14.47
CA GLU A 110 -8.79 -18.81 -14.21
C GLU A 110 -8.88 -19.15 -12.72
N LYS A 111 -8.06 -18.49 -11.89
CA LYS A 111 -7.93 -18.77 -10.45
C LYS A 111 -8.61 -17.73 -9.57
N GLY A 112 -8.85 -16.53 -10.10
CA GLY A 112 -9.49 -15.44 -9.37
C GLY A 112 -8.53 -14.68 -8.45
N ILE A 113 -7.22 -14.79 -8.66
CA ILE A 113 -6.22 -13.99 -7.94
C ILE A 113 -6.47 -12.51 -8.24
N ALA A 114 -6.44 -11.68 -7.21
CA ALA A 114 -6.55 -10.24 -7.35
C ALA A 114 -5.23 -9.62 -7.81
N VAL A 115 -5.27 -8.57 -8.63
CA VAL A 115 -4.05 -7.82 -9.01
C VAL A 115 -4.27 -6.32 -8.84
N ILE A 116 -3.40 -5.68 -8.07
CA ILE A 116 -3.46 -4.26 -7.75
C ILE A 116 -2.21 -3.57 -8.32
N GLY A 117 -2.39 -2.49 -9.08
CA GLY A 117 -1.30 -1.66 -9.60
C GLY A 117 -1.26 -0.29 -8.94
N ILE A 118 -0.07 0.20 -8.60
CA ILE A 118 0.13 1.55 -8.04
C ILE A 118 1.13 2.31 -8.92
N CYS A 119 0.76 3.48 -9.43
CA CYS A 119 1.59 4.32 -10.29
C CYS A 119 2.17 3.53 -11.49
N ALA A 120 3.44 3.09 -11.42
CA ALA A 120 4.04 2.21 -12.42
C ALA A 120 3.27 0.89 -12.57
N GLY A 121 2.85 0.28 -11.46
CA GLY A 121 1.95 -0.87 -11.49
C GLY A 121 0.61 -0.57 -12.17
N ALA A 122 0.10 0.66 -12.11
CA ALA A 122 -1.10 1.03 -12.85
C ALA A 122 -0.86 1.05 -14.37
N TYR A 123 0.32 1.47 -14.84
CA TYR A 123 0.70 1.32 -16.26
C TYR A 123 0.70 -0.16 -16.70
N ILE A 124 1.23 -1.05 -15.87
CA ILE A 124 1.27 -2.50 -16.13
C ILE A 124 -0.14 -3.06 -16.37
N MET A 125 -1.15 -2.54 -15.68
CA MET A 125 -2.53 -3.03 -15.79
C MET A 125 -3.30 -2.51 -17.02
N THR A 126 -2.76 -1.52 -17.74
CA THR A 126 -3.47 -0.86 -18.84
C THR A 126 -3.69 -1.75 -20.07
N GLU A 127 -4.54 -1.28 -20.97
CA GLU A 127 -4.76 -1.80 -22.33
C GLU A 127 -4.15 -0.86 -23.37
N THR A 128 -2.93 -0.42 -23.13
CA THR A 128 -2.30 0.62 -23.96
C THR A 128 -1.58 -0.01 -25.15
N PRO A 129 -1.93 0.36 -26.40
CA PRO A 129 -1.22 -0.13 -27.58
C PRO A 129 0.28 0.14 -27.49
N ASP A 130 1.09 -0.82 -27.95
CA ASP A 130 2.56 -0.73 -28.00
C ASP A 130 3.26 -0.48 -26.64
N TYR A 131 2.54 -0.73 -25.53
CA TYR A 131 3.08 -0.76 -24.19
C TYR A 131 3.02 -2.19 -23.62
N PRO A 132 4.13 -2.71 -23.05
CA PRO A 132 4.12 -4.02 -22.41
C PRO A 132 3.22 -3.97 -21.18
N SER A 133 1.98 -4.44 -21.31
CA SER A 133 0.93 -4.36 -20.31
C SER A 133 0.11 -5.65 -20.28
N LEU A 134 -0.60 -5.87 -19.17
CA LEU A 134 -1.38 -7.08 -18.93
C LEU A 134 -2.78 -7.03 -19.55
N ASN A 135 -3.24 -5.86 -20.02
CA ASN A 135 -4.56 -5.69 -20.62
C ASN A 135 -5.72 -6.11 -19.69
N LEU A 136 -5.69 -5.67 -18.42
CA LEU A 136 -6.64 -6.13 -17.39
C LEU A 136 -7.58 -5.04 -16.86
N SER A 137 -7.19 -3.76 -16.91
CA SER A 137 -7.91 -2.71 -16.18
C SER A 137 -9.19 -2.20 -16.86
N GLY A 138 -9.39 -2.39 -18.16
CA GLY A 138 -10.41 -1.66 -18.92
C GLY A 138 -10.01 -0.25 -19.31
N PHE A 139 -8.80 0.22 -18.97
CA PHE A 139 -8.32 1.57 -19.25
C PHE A 139 -7.02 1.52 -20.03
N LYS A 140 -6.79 2.51 -20.88
CA LYS A 140 -5.51 2.75 -21.54
C LYS A 140 -4.87 4.02 -21.00
N ALA A 141 -3.55 4.04 -20.93
CA ALA A 141 -2.79 5.26 -20.73
C ALA A 141 -2.75 6.05 -22.04
N ILE A 142 -2.87 7.36 -21.93
CA ILE A 142 -2.60 8.30 -23.02
C ILE A 142 -1.38 9.15 -22.66
N ASP A 143 -0.80 9.81 -23.66
CA ASP A 143 0.27 10.80 -23.47
C ASP A 143 1.49 10.18 -22.75
N ILE A 144 1.86 8.95 -23.12
CA ILE A 144 2.97 8.21 -22.51
C ILE A 144 4.32 8.86 -22.86
N GLU A 145 4.40 9.55 -23.99
CA GLU A 145 5.55 10.34 -24.42
C GLU A 145 5.92 11.45 -23.41
N HIS A 146 4.95 11.92 -22.61
CA HIS A 146 5.14 12.88 -21.53
C HIS A 146 4.83 12.24 -20.16
N ASP A 147 5.23 10.98 -19.95
CA ASP A 147 5.04 10.31 -18.65
C ASP A 147 5.71 11.08 -17.50
N LYS A 148 6.88 11.68 -17.75
CA LYS A 148 7.56 12.64 -16.86
C LYS A 148 6.92 14.04 -16.84
N ARG A 149 5.61 14.11 -16.57
CA ARG A 149 4.86 15.38 -16.58
C ARG A 149 5.00 16.23 -15.32
N GLY A 150 5.42 15.61 -14.23
CA GLY A 150 5.51 16.26 -12.94
C GLY A 150 4.92 15.45 -11.80
N CYS A 151 4.94 16.07 -10.63
CA CYS A 151 4.63 15.43 -9.36
C CYS A 151 3.90 16.41 -8.43
N GLY A 152 3.24 15.88 -7.41
CA GLY A 152 2.60 16.71 -6.41
C GLY A 152 1.80 15.92 -5.39
N LEU A 153 1.35 16.62 -4.36
CA LEU A 153 0.22 16.19 -3.55
C LEU A 153 -1.06 16.70 -4.23
N VAL A 154 -1.76 15.80 -4.91
CA VAL A 154 -2.87 16.12 -5.81
C VAL A 154 -4.22 15.91 -5.16
N GLU A 155 -5.21 16.63 -5.67
CA GLU A 155 -6.61 16.51 -5.35
C GLU A 155 -7.26 15.37 -6.12
N PHE A 156 -8.08 14.59 -5.43
CA PHE A 156 -9.00 13.64 -6.04
C PHE A 156 -10.35 13.64 -5.33
N SER A 157 -11.38 13.19 -6.03
CA SER A 157 -12.72 13.00 -5.47
C SER A 157 -13.26 11.61 -5.80
N LEU A 158 -14.00 11.02 -4.87
CA LEU A 158 -14.68 9.75 -5.10
C LEU A 158 -16.01 9.97 -5.81
N ASN A 159 -16.32 9.12 -6.79
CA ASN A 159 -17.68 8.98 -7.28
C ASN A 159 -18.50 8.04 -6.39
N GLU A 160 -19.77 7.81 -6.70
CA GLU A 160 -20.65 6.96 -5.88
C GLU A 160 -20.10 5.54 -5.67
N LYS A 161 -19.47 4.94 -6.68
CA LYS A 161 -18.84 3.61 -6.55
C LYS A 161 -17.58 3.65 -5.70
N GLY A 162 -16.79 4.71 -5.78
CA GLY A 162 -15.68 4.93 -4.85
C GLY A 162 -16.14 5.04 -3.41
N LYS A 163 -17.25 5.75 -3.15
CA LYS A 163 -17.81 5.92 -1.80
C LYS A 163 -18.31 4.60 -1.20
N GLU A 164 -18.78 3.65 -2.02
CA GLU A 164 -19.14 2.30 -1.57
C GLU A 164 -17.91 1.53 -1.02
N ILE A 165 -16.73 1.70 -1.64
CA ILE A 165 -15.50 0.99 -1.26
C ILE A 165 -14.74 1.72 -0.15
N PHE A 166 -14.75 3.06 -0.19
CA PHE A 166 -14.05 3.95 0.75
C PHE A 166 -15.06 4.84 1.51
N PRO A 167 -15.97 4.27 2.32
CA PRO A 167 -17.00 5.01 3.04
C PRO A 167 -16.42 6.04 4.03
N GLU A 168 -15.18 5.87 4.48
CA GLU A 168 -14.46 6.82 5.33
C GLU A 168 -14.23 8.18 4.66
N LEU A 169 -14.29 8.23 3.32
CA LEU A 169 -14.12 9.45 2.52
C LEU A 169 -15.45 9.92 1.91
N LYS A 170 -16.59 9.26 2.18
CA LYS A 170 -17.84 9.47 1.44
C LYS A 170 -18.39 10.90 1.50
N ASP A 171 -18.19 11.57 2.64
CA ASP A 171 -18.68 12.92 2.91
C ASP A 171 -17.66 14.00 2.49
N ARG A 172 -16.48 13.59 2.00
CA ARG A 172 -15.44 14.50 1.53
C ARG A 172 -15.65 14.84 0.07
N LYS A 173 -15.64 16.13 -0.25
CA LYS A 173 -15.62 16.60 -1.63
C LYS A 173 -14.26 16.43 -2.28
N ILE A 174 -13.20 16.67 -1.52
CA ILE A 174 -11.80 16.63 -1.98
C ILE A 174 -10.97 15.84 -0.97
N SER A 175 -10.09 15.00 -1.49
CA SER A 175 -9.06 14.28 -0.74
C SER A 175 -7.71 14.48 -1.42
N PHE A 176 -6.62 14.29 -0.67
CA PHE A 176 -5.26 14.53 -1.15
C PHE A 176 -4.45 13.25 -1.18
N CYS A 177 -3.68 13.04 -2.24
CA CYS A 177 -2.82 11.87 -2.40
C CYS A 177 -1.55 12.26 -3.17
N GLN A 178 -0.43 11.62 -2.84
CA GLN A 178 0.81 11.79 -3.60
C GLN A 178 0.62 11.28 -5.03
N TYR A 179 1.15 12.01 -5.99
CA TYR A 179 1.20 11.66 -7.39
C TYR A 179 2.61 11.90 -7.92
N TYR A 180 3.15 10.92 -8.63
CA TYR A 180 4.49 10.96 -9.15
C TYR A 180 4.51 10.30 -10.53
N GLU A 181 4.10 11.04 -11.56
CA GLU A 181 4.18 10.58 -12.96
C GLU A 181 3.33 9.32 -13.26
N GLY A 182 2.25 9.11 -12.48
CA GLY A 182 1.30 8.03 -12.73
C GLY A 182 0.54 8.19 -14.06
N PRO A 183 -0.05 7.10 -14.59
CA PRO A 183 -0.66 7.11 -15.91
C PRO A 183 -1.89 8.01 -15.99
N VAL A 184 -2.01 8.71 -17.11
CA VAL A 184 -3.25 9.41 -17.47
C VAL A 184 -4.18 8.42 -18.15
N LEU A 185 -5.22 8.00 -17.42
CA LEU A 185 -6.11 6.95 -17.89
C LEU A 185 -7.29 7.51 -18.69
N VAL A 186 -7.69 6.76 -19.72
CA VAL A 186 -8.99 6.90 -20.37
C VAL A 186 -9.58 5.51 -20.61
N PRO A 187 -10.91 5.36 -20.69
CA PRO A 187 -11.52 4.07 -21.02
C PRO A 187 -10.93 3.49 -22.31
N ALA A 188 -10.56 2.22 -22.26
CA ALA A 188 -10.19 1.46 -23.45
C ALA A 188 -11.42 1.17 -24.33
N LYS A 189 -11.20 0.65 -25.54
CA LYS A 189 -12.30 0.26 -26.43
C LYS A 189 -13.10 -0.88 -25.78
N ASN A 190 -14.42 -0.73 -25.68
CA ASN A 190 -15.30 -1.69 -25.00
C ASN A 190 -14.96 -1.88 -23.50
N SER A 191 -14.41 -0.84 -22.86
CA SER A 191 -14.05 -0.86 -21.45
C SER A 191 -15.16 -1.44 -20.57
N LYS A 192 -14.78 -2.38 -19.72
CA LYS A 192 -15.59 -2.84 -18.57
C LYS A 192 -15.01 -2.35 -17.24
N GLY A 193 -14.02 -1.47 -17.31
CA GLY A 193 -13.42 -0.85 -16.14
C GLY A 193 -14.38 0.17 -15.54
N ILE A 194 -14.32 0.29 -14.23
CA ILE A 194 -15.12 1.21 -13.43
C ILE A 194 -14.17 2.19 -12.78
N GLU A 195 -14.38 3.48 -13.05
CA GLU A 195 -13.74 4.54 -12.29
C GLU A 195 -14.36 4.60 -10.88
N LEU A 196 -13.52 4.75 -9.86
CA LEU A 196 -13.92 4.98 -8.47
C LEU A 196 -13.66 6.42 -8.03
N ALA A 197 -12.66 7.06 -8.63
CA ALA A 197 -12.25 8.40 -8.27
C ALA A 197 -11.68 9.14 -9.47
N SER A 198 -11.86 10.46 -9.51
CA SER A 198 -11.29 11.35 -10.52
C SER A 198 -10.21 12.23 -9.90
N MET A 199 -9.11 12.42 -10.62
CA MET A 199 -8.07 13.40 -10.33
C MET A 199 -8.57 14.79 -10.70
N LEU A 200 -8.46 15.75 -9.79
CA LEU A 200 -8.94 17.12 -9.99
C LEU A 200 -7.80 18.06 -10.37
N SER A 201 -6.60 17.78 -9.87
CA SER A 201 -5.38 18.52 -10.18
C SER A 201 -4.95 18.39 -11.63
N ASP A 202 -4.31 19.44 -12.15
CA ASP A 202 -3.64 19.43 -13.45
C ASP A 202 -2.11 19.52 -13.29
N VAL A 203 -1.44 18.38 -13.26
CA VAL A 203 0.02 18.27 -13.12
C VAL A 203 0.70 18.30 -14.49
N HIS A 204 1.47 19.36 -14.73
CA HIS A 204 2.27 19.58 -15.95
C HIS A 204 3.50 20.48 -15.66
N THR A 205 4.23 20.19 -14.57
CA THR A 205 5.34 21.03 -14.09
C THR A 205 6.63 20.87 -14.89
N VAL A 206 6.72 19.83 -15.73
CA VAL A 206 7.89 19.59 -16.60
C VAL A 206 7.67 20.25 -17.95
N GLU A 207 8.70 20.95 -18.44
CA GLU A 207 8.67 21.67 -19.70
C GLU A 207 8.27 20.74 -20.87
N GLY A 208 7.35 21.21 -21.71
CA GLY A 208 6.77 20.44 -22.82
C GLY A 208 5.55 19.60 -22.46
N SER A 209 5.24 19.41 -21.17
CA SER A 209 4.07 18.64 -20.75
C SER A 209 2.77 19.41 -21.05
N PRO A 210 1.76 18.78 -21.67
CA PRO A 210 0.51 19.45 -21.99
C PRO A 210 -0.31 19.75 -20.74
N ALA A 211 -0.84 20.98 -20.67
CA ALA A 211 -1.83 21.37 -19.66
C ALA A 211 -3.18 20.67 -19.90
N ASN A 212 -3.99 20.60 -18.86
CA ASN A 212 -5.30 19.94 -18.78
C ASN A 212 -5.30 18.46 -19.15
N MET A 213 -4.20 17.77 -18.86
CA MET A 213 -4.08 16.36 -19.22
C MET A 213 -4.49 15.43 -18.09
N THR A 214 -4.11 15.73 -16.85
CA THR A 214 -4.38 14.86 -15.68
C THR A 214 -5.72 15.17 -15.00
N ASN A 215 -6.21 16.41 -15.09
CA ASN A 215 -7.47 16.79 -14.49
C ASN A 215 -8.68 16.12 -15.15
N ASN A 216 -9.68 15.81 -14.31
CA ASN A 216 -10.89 15.09 -14.67
C ASN A 216 -10.61 13.75 -15.37
N LYS A 217 -9.53 13.07 -14.95
CA LYS A 217 -9.19 11.71 -15.40
C LYS A 217 -9.31 10.72 -14.24
N PRO A 218 -9.52 9.44 -14.52
CA PRO A 218 -9.57 8.42 -13.49
C PRO A 218 -8.29 8.41 -12.65
N PHE A 219 -8.47 8.50 -11.33
CA PHE A 219 -7.40 8.39 -10.34
C PHE A 219 -7.35 7.01 -9.69
N ILE A 220 -8.52 6.39 -9.53
CA ILE A 220 -8.68 5.02 -9.05
C ILE A 220 -9.63 4.31 -9.99
N VAL A 221 -9.21 3.16 -10.52
CA VAL A 221 -10.02 2.32 -11.41
C VAL A 221 -10.02 0.88 -10.94
N VAL A 222 -11.10 0.16 -11.24
CA VAL A 222 -11.23 -1.25 -10.94
C VAL A 222 -11.90 -2.00 -12.09
N ALA A 223 -11.67 -3.31 -12.19
CA ALA A 223 -12.40 -4.17 -13.12
C ALA A 223 -12.57 -5.58 -12.56
N SER A 224 -13.61 -6.28 -13.01
CA SER A 224 -13.75 -7.72 -12.84
C SER A 224 -13.28 -8.40 -14.14
N VAL A 225 -12.33 -9.34 -14.03
CA VAL A 225 -11.72 -10.01 -15.18
C VAL A 225 -11.71 -11.52 -14.94
N GLY A 226 -12.44 -12.27 -15.77
CA GLY A 226 -12.67 -13.68 -15.55
C GLY A 226 -13.25 -13.94 -14.16
N LYS A 227 -12.54 -14.73 -13.34
CA LYS A 227 -12.92 -15.00 -11.94
C LYS A 227 -12.34 -14.00 -10.94
N GLY A 228 -11.41 -13.16 -11.36
CA GLY A 228 -10.66 -12.25 -10.49
C GLY A 228 -11.12 -10.81 -10.59
N LYS A 229 -10.49 -9.97 -9.78
CA LYS A 229 -10.67 -8.51 -9.80
C LYS A 229 -9.32 -7.82 -9.85
N VAL A 230 -9.30 -6.68 -10.50
CA VAL A 230 -8.13 -5.83 -10.56
C VAL A 230 -8.44 -4.42 -10.12
N ALA A 231 -7.44 -3.74 -9.59
CA ALA A 231 -7.53 -2.34 -9.20
C ALA A 231 -6.27 -1.58 -9.61
N SER A 232 -6.38 -0.28 -9.82
CA SER A 232 -5.24 0.58 -10.06
C SER A 232 -5.40 1.93 -9.37
N PHE A 233 -4.34 2.36 -8.71
CA PHE A 233 -4.16 3.73 -8.22
C PHE A 233 -3.15 4.43 -9.13
N VAL A 234 -3.55 5.59 -9.67
CA VAL A 234 -2.64 6.43 -10.45
C VAL A 234 -1.64 7.14 -9.52
N GLY A 235 -2.07 7.54 -8.33
CA GLY A 235 -1.20 8.08 -7.28
C GLY A 235 -0.70 7.01 -6.31
N HIS A 236 -0.21 7.48 -5.15
CA HIS A 236 0.48 6.69 -4.14
C HIS A 236 -0.18 6.78 -2.75
N PRO A 237 -1.33 6.12 -2.54
CA PRO A 237 -1.97 6.10 -1.23
C PRO A 237 -1.06 5.43 -0.17
N GLU A 238 -0.28 4.42 -0.56
CA GLU A 238 0.58 3.61 0.31
C GLU A 238 1.70 4.40 1.00
N CYS A 239 2.09 5.54 0.44
CA CYS A 239 3.10 6.43 1.03
C CYS A 239 2.51 7.79 1.48
N THR A 240 1.21 8.01 1.32
CA THR A 240 0.53 9.25 1.71
C THR A 240 -0.02 9.12 3.13
N PRO A 241 0.53 9.85 4.13
CA PRO A 241 0.01 9.83 5.48
C PRO A 241 -1.50 10.10 5.53
N GLY A 242 -2.24 9.29 6.27
CA GLY A 242 -3.68 9.34 6.38
C GLY A 242 -4.47 8.63 5.29
N MET A 243 -3.82 8.18 4.20
CA MET A 243 -4.45 7.46 3.08
C MET A 243 -3.91 6.03 2.87
N ARG A 244 -2.87 5.61 3.62
CA ARG A 244 -2.21 4.30 3.45
C ARG A 244 -3.14 3.11 3.58
N TRP A 245 -4.16 3.23 4.43
CA TRP A 245 -5.21 2.24 4.63
C TRP A 245 -6.03 1.94 3.36
N MET A 246 -5.99 2.78 2.33
CA MET A 246 -6.71 2.54 1.07
C MET A 246 -6.15 1.33 0.31
N LEU A 247 -4.87 0.99 0.48
CA LEU A 247 -4.28 -0.19 -0.16
C LEU A 247 -4.86 -1.51 0.40
N PRO A 248 -4.78 -1.82 1.71
CA PRO A 248 -5.40 -3.03 2.23
C PRO A 248 -6.93 -3.04 2.03
N ARG A 249 -7.59 -1.87 2.03
CA ARG A 249 -9.01 -1.73 1.70
C ARG A 249 -9.34 -2.26 0.31
N ILE A 250 -8.58 -1.86 -0.72
CA ILE A 250 -8.84 -2.33 -2.08
C ILE A 250 -8.48 -3.80 -2.26
N VAL A 251 -7.48 -4.30 -1.52
CA VAL A 251 -7.13 -5.73 -1.52
C VAL A 251 -8.30 -6.56 -1.01
N ARG A 252 -8.96 -6.17 0.09
CA ARG A 252 -10.17 -6.86 0.57
C ARG A 252 -11.27 -6.87 -0.47
N TRP A 253 -11.54 -5.71 -1.09
CA TRP A 253 -12.54 -5.60 -2.15
C TRP A 253 -12.22 -6.53 -3.34
N ALA A 254 -10.96 -6.58 -3.76
CA ALA A 254 -10.52 -7.35 -4.92
C ALA A 254 -10.53 -8.87 -4.65
N THR A 255 -10.25 -9.26 -3.41
CA THR A 255 -10.27 -10.67 -2.95
C THR A 255 -11.64 -11.13 -2.46
N ASN A 256 -12.67 -10.28 -2.52
CA ASN A 256 -14.03 -10.54 -2.00
C ASN A 256 -14.08 -10.86 -0.49
N ASN A 257 -13.10 -10.37 0.27
CA ASN A 257 -13.11 -10.50 1.72
C ASN A 257 -14.01 -9.46 2.37
N GLU A 258 -14.48 -9.75 3.59
CA GLU A 258 -15.30 -8.83 4.37
C GLU A 258 -14.60 -7.47 4.54
N MET A 259 -15.35 -6.39 4.32
CA MET A 259 -14.83 -5.03 4.50
C MET A 259 -14.82 -4.67 5.98
N ILE A 260 -13.66 -4.28 6.52
CA ILE A 260 -13.50 -3.94 7.95
C ILE A 260 -13.26 -2.45 8.14
N LYS A 261 -13.62 -1.93 9.31
CA LYS A 261 -13.26 -0.58 9.72
C LYS A 261 -11.80 -0.51 10.19
N TYR A 262 -11.04 0.45 9.69
CA TYR A 262 -9.68 0.74 10.17
C TYR A 262 -9.69 1.77 11.29
N SER A 263 -8.62 1.76 12.11
CA SER A 263 -8.47 2.68 13.24
C SER A 263 -8.38 4.14 12.79
N ALA A 264 -8.92 5.06 13.59
CA ALA A 264 -8.78 6.51 13.37
C ALA A 264 -7.31 6.99 13.43
N ASN A 265 -6.40 6.16 13.99
CA ASN A 265 -4.97 6.47 14.00
C ASN A 265 -4.32 6.38 12.61
N VAL A 266 -4.91 5.62 11.68
CA VAL A 266 -4.39 5.47 10.29
C VAL A 266 -5.32 6.10 9.25
N VAL A 267 -6.62 6.16 9.54
CA VAL A 267 -7.60 6.87 8.69
C VAL A 267 -7.58 8.35 9.08
N ARG A 268 -6.65 9.11 8.49
CA ARG A 268 -6.44 10.54 8.79
C ARG A 268 -6.53 11.41 7.54
N PRO A 269 -7.67 11.43 6.83
CA PRO A 269 -7.77 12.11 5.54
C PRO A 269 -7.61 13.65 5.61
N ASP A 270 -7.66 14.23 6.81
CA ASP A 270 -7.39 15.65 7.08
C ASP A 270 -5.92 15.97 7.39
N PHE A 271 -5.01 14.99 7.28
CA PHE A 271 -3.58 15.20 7.47
C PHE A 271 -3.05 16.29 6.54
N PHE A 272 -3.42 16.21 5.26
CA PHE A 272 -3.24 17.29 4.30
C PHE A 272 -4.56 17.99 4.02
N LYS A 273 -4.49 19.30 3.80
CA LYS A 273 -5.67 20.17 3.65
C LYS A 273 -5.67 20.99 2.36
N GLN A 274 -4.57 20.95 1.60
CA GLN A 274 -4.40 21.73 0.39
C GLN A 274 -3.52 20.98 -0.60
N GLU A 275 -3.72 21.28 -1.88
CA GLU A 275 -2.90 20.81 -2.97
C GLU A 275 -1.46 21.35 -2.86
N ILE A 276 -0.48 20.55 -3.27
CA ILE A 276 0.91 20.98 -3.38
C ILE A 276 1.47 20.46 -4.71
N ILE A 277 1.39 21.26 -5.76
CA ILE A 277 2.03 20.96 -7.04
C ILE A 277 3.53 21.23 -6.94
N TYR A 278 4.38 20.28 -7.33
CA TYR A 278 5.84 20.41 -7.20
C TYR A 278 6.42 21.24 -8.35
N THR A 279 6.07 22.52 -8.39
CA THR A 279 6.70 23.50 -9.29
C THR A 279 8.19 23.65 -8.99
N LYS A 280 8.94 24.35 -9.85
CA LYS A 280 10.37 24.61 -9.65
C LYS A 280 10.63 25.29 -8.30
N GLU A 281 9.78 26.22 -7.88
CA GLU A 281 9.87 26.93 -6.60
C GLU A 281 9.65 25.99 -5.42
N ILE A 282 8.62 25.14 -5.49
CA ILE A 282 8.36 24.15 -4.44
C ILE A 282 9.50 23.13 -4.38
N GLN A 283 9.99 22.64 -5.51
CA GLN A 283 11.12 21.72 -5.57
C GLN A 283 12.39 22.34 -4.97
N ALA A 284 12.66 23.62 -5.22
CA ALA A 284 13.77 24.34 -4.59
C ALA A 284 13.61 24.43 -3.06
N LEU A 285 12.39 24.66 -2.56
CA LEU A 285 12.11 24.62 -1.13
C LEU A 285 12.31 23.20 -0.56
N GLN A 286 11.81 22.16 -1.24
CA GLN A 286 12.00 20.78 -0.81
C GLN A 286 13.48 20.41 -0.74
N ALA A 287 14.29 20.83 -1.72
CA ALA A 287 15.74 20.61 -1.74
C ALA A 287 16.44 21.35 -0.59
N LYS A 288 16.11 22.63 -0.36
CA LYS A 288 16.62 23.41 0.77
C LYS A 288 16.36 22.70 2.11
N TYR A 289 15.12 22.28 2.36
CA TYR A 289 14.78 21.63 3.62
C TYR A 289 15.35 20.21 3.72
N HIS A 290 15.57 19.53 2.60
CA HIS A 290 16.30 18.27 2.58
C HIS A 290 17.74 18.45 3.07
N GLU A 291 18.47 19.45 2.57
CA GLU A 291 19.84 19.75 2.99
C GLU A 291 19.91 20.08 4.48
N MET A 292 18.94 20.87 4.98
CA MET A 292 18.84 21.25 6.40
C MET A 292 18.65 20.05 7.35
N LEU A 293 18.19 18.87 6.88
CA LEU A 293 18.13 17.65 7.71
C LEU A 293 19.52 17.17 8.16
N SER A 294 20.57 17.60 7.48
CA SER A 294 21.97 17.29 7.84
C SER A 294 22.71 18.45 8.50
N GLY A 295 22.03 19.57 8.74
CA GLY A 295 22.62 20.82 9.25
C GLY A 295 22.77 20.89 10.78
N THR A 296 22.70 22.10 11.29
CA THR A 296 22.66 22.43 12.72
C THR A 296 21.39 21.88 13.39
N LYS A 297 21.35 21.90 14.72
CA LYS A 297 20.17 21.49 15.50
C LYS A 297 18.93 22.26 15.06
N GLU A 298 19.03 23.59 14.98
CA GLU A 298 17.93 24.49 14.65
C GLU A 298 17.42 24.23 13.22
N GLU A 299 18.34 24.04 12.28
CA GLU A 299 18.00 23.69 10.90
C GLU A 299 17.28 22.35 10.81
N LYS A 300 17.75 21.32 11.52
CA LYS A 300 17.11 20.00 11.58
C LYS A 300 15.70 20.07 12.14
N LEU A 301 15.52 20.81 13.23
CA LEU A 301 14.21 20.97 13.87
C LEU A 301 13.20 21.63 12.93
N ILE A 302 13.62 22.65 12.17
CA ILE A 302 12.77 23.30 11.15
C ILE A 302 12.52 22.35 9.97
N ALA A 303 13.57 21.69 9.50
CA ALA A 303 13.52 20.80 8.35
C ALA A 303 12.54 19.66 8.54
N ILE A 304 12.52 19.01 9.72
CA ILE A 304 11.58 17.92 10.02
C ILE A 304 10.12 18.35 9.77
N ASP A 305 9.70 19.51 10.24
CA ASP A 305 8.33 19.99 10.02
C ASP A 305 8.11 20.30 8.53
N LYS A 306 9.05 21.04 7.93
CA LYS A 306 8.89 21.54 6.56
C LYS A 306 8.89 20.43 5.52
N VAL A 307 9.64 19.35 5.71
CA VAL A 307 9.59 18.21 4.79
C VAL A 307 8.25 17.46 4.85
N ILE A 308 7.57 17.49 6.00
CA ILE A 308 6.23 16.92 6.14
C ILE A 308 5.19 17.86 5.54
N GLU A 309 5.23 19.14 5.89
CA GLU A 309 4.31 20.18 5.39
C GLU A 309 4.34 20.31 3.87
N LEU A 310 5.52 20.22 3.24
CA LEU A 310 5.69 20.26 1.79
C LEU A 310 5.52 18.90 1.11
N ALA A 311 5.13 17.88 1.88
CA ALA A 311 4.91 16.51 1.40
C ALA A 311 6.14 15.92 0.65
N CYS A 312 7.37 16.26 1.07
CA CYS A 312 8.59 15.85 0.37
C CYS A 312 8.70 14.32 0.25
N TRP A 313 8.61 13.81 -0.98
CA TRP A 313 8.58 12.38 -1.27
C TRP A 313 9.79 11.62 -0.70
N SER A 314 11.00 12.07 -1.05
CA SER A 314 12.25 11.40 -0.68
C SER A 314 12.75 11.86 0.69
N SER A 315 12.63 13.13 1.02
CA SER A 315 13.24 13.71 2.23
C SER A 315 12.63 13.14 3.52
N LYS A 316 11.32 12.86 3.54
CA LYS A 316 10.66 12.22 4.70
C LYS A 316 11.27 10.86 5.05
N LYS A 317 11.97 10.21 4.11
CA LYS A 317 12.59 8.90 4.29
C LYS A 317 13.86 8.95 5.15
N TRP A 318 14.43 10.14 5.35
CA TRP A 318 15.62 10.37 6.17
C TRP A 318 15.33 10.57 7.66
N ILE A 319 14.08 10.88 8.01
CA ILE A 319 13.67 11.18 9.40
C ILE A 319 13.99 10.02 10.37
N PRO A 320 13.79 8.73 10.06
CA PRO A 320 14.21 7.63 10.95
C PRO A 320 15.69 7.66 11.33
N GLY A 321 16.57 8.13 10.43
CA GLY A 321 17.99 8.29 10.73
C GLY A 321 18.27 9.28 11.86
N MET A 322 17.40 10.27 12.02
CA MET A 322 17.51 11.32 13.03
C MET A 322 17.16 10.84 14.44
N LEU A 323 16.60 9.63 14.60
CA LEU A 323 16.49 8.98 15.91
C LEU A 323 17.85 8.68 16.54
N ARG A 324 18.93 8.75 15.75
CA ARG A 324 20.33 8.60 16.19
C ARG A 324 21.10 9.92 16.26
N ASP A 325 20.42 11.06 16.19
CA ASP A 325 21.07 12.36 16.30
C ASP A 325 21.75 12.53 17.68
N LYS A 326 22.78 13.38 17.77
CA LYS A 326 23.47 13.68 19.03
C LYS A 326 22.58 14.51 19.97
N ASP A 327 21.70 15.34 19.43
CA ASP A 327 20.81 16.21 20.19
C ASP A 327 19.48 15.54 20.55
N SER A 328 19.07 15.61 21.82
CA SER A 328 17.83 14.97 22.29
C SER A 328 16.56 15.58 21.70
N ASP A 329 16.55 16.88 21.40
CA ASP A 329 15.35 17.54 20.88
C ASP A 329 15.10 17.12 19.44
N VAL A 330 16.18 16.94 18.67
CA VAL A 330 16.11 16.39 17.31
C VAL A 330 15.57 14.97 17.35
N ARG A 331 16.08 14.11 18.25
CA ARG A 331 15.58 12.73 18.36
C ARG A 331 14.11 12.68 18.81
N ALA A 332 13.73 13.50 19.79
CA ALA A 332 12.34 13.62 20.24
C ALA A 332 11.42 14.06 19.10
N LYS A 333 11.83 15.07 18.32
CA LYS A 333 11.06 15.56 17.18
C LYS A 333 10.97 14.52 16.05
N ALA A 334 12.06 13.83 15.74
CA ALA A 334 12.08 12.74 14.77
C ALA A 334 11.09 11.62 15.18
N SER A 335 11.01 11.27 16.47
CA SER A 335 10.05 10.26 16.97
C SER A 335 8.59 10.68 16.77
N LYS A 336 8.26 11.98 16.94
CA LYS A 336 6.92 12.52 16.66
C LYS A 336 6.64 12.52 15.16
N ALA A 337 7.64 12.89 14.36
CA ALA A 337 7.53 12.93 12.91
C ALA A 337 7.25 11.55 12.31
N ILE A 338 7.94 10.49 12.72
CA ILE A 338 7.67 9.13 12.21
C ILE A 338 6.25 8.63 12.52
N VAL A 339 5.63 9.08 13.63
CA VAL A 339 4.20 8.86 13.89
C VAL A 339 3.36 9.64 12.89
N GLN A 340 3.66 10.92 12.67
CA GLN A 340 2.91 11.76 11.73
C GLN A 340 2.91 11.19 10.31
N ILE A 341 4.04 10.68 9.84
CA ILE A 341 4.16 10.07 8.51
C ILE A 341 3.96 8.54 8.51
N GLU A 342 3.49 7.97 9.61
CA GLU A 342 3.10 6.55 9.77
C GLU A 342 4.22 5.55 9.44
N ARG A 343 5.48 5.87 9.76
CA ARG A 343 6.65 5.02 9.47
C ARG A 343 6.77 3.86 10.47
N THR A 344 5.91 2.88 10.30
CA THR A 344 5.88 1.63 11.10
C THR A 344 7.09 0.75 10.84
N ASP A 345 7.76 0.91 9.70
CA ASP A 345 9.06 0.31 9.41
C ASP A 345 10.18 0.83 10.33
N ALA A 346 10.03 2.04 10.90
CA ALA A 346 10.99 2.62 11.84
C ALA A 346 10.79 2.18 13.30
N ILE A 347 9.86 1.26 13.59
CA ILE A 347 9.65 0.72 14.94
C ILE A 347 10.95 0.16 15.55
N PRO A 348 11.73 -0.69 14.86
CA PRO A 348 12.99 -1.20 15.40
C PRO A 348 14.03 -0.10 15.67
N ASP A 349 14.09 0.92 14.81
CA ASP A 349 14.97 2.08 15.02
C ASP A 349 14.58 2.84 16.28
N LEU A 350 13.28 3.04 16.51
CA LEU A 350 12.76 3.75 17.68
C LEU A 350 12.96 2.94 18.96
N GLU A 351 12.75 1.63 18.94
CA GLU A 351 13.04 0.74 20.08
C GLU A 351 14.52 0.81 20.49
N SER A 352 15.42 0.76 19.50
CA SER A 352 16.86 0.92 19.73
C SER A 352 17.21 2.31 20.28
N ALA A 353 16.57 3.37 19.77
CA ALA A 353 16.76 4.73 20.27
C ALA A 353 16.32 4.86 21.73
N ILE A 354 15.15 4.34 22.10
CA ILE A 354 14.62 4.34 23.48
C ILE A 354 15.57 3.61 24.44
N HIS A 355 16.11 2.47 24.01
CA HIS A 355 17.02 1.68 24.82
C HIS A 355 18.27 2.49 25.19
N ASN A 356 18.81 3.25 24.23
CA ASN A 356 20.04 4.01 24.37
C ASN A 356 19.84 5.45 24.90
N GLU A 357 18.60 5.92 25.00
CA GLU A 357 18.29 7.29 25.40
C GLU A 357 18.62 7.55 26.88
N LYS A 358 19.37 8.63 27.11
CA LYS A 358 19.83 9.09 28.43
C LYS A 358 19.03 10.28 28.96
N ASN A 359 18.44 11.08 28.07
CA ASN A 359 17.55 12.18 28.45
C ASN A 359 16.15 11.61 28.77
N SER A 360 15.70 11.79 30.01
CA SER A 360 14.43 11.20 30.49
C SER A 360 13.21 11.71 29.75
N GLU A 361 13.13 13.01 29.47
CA GLU A 361 12.00 13.62 28.75
C GLU A 361 11.92 13.10 27.31
N CYS A 362 13.05 13.06 26.60
CA CYS A 362 13.12 12.49 25.25
C CYS A 362 12.69 11.02 25.25
N LYS A 363 13.13 10.24 26.25
CA LYS A 363 12.79 8.83 26.38
C LYS A 363 11.29 8.61 26.55
N GLU A 364 10.64 9.39 27.40
CA GLU A 364 9.20 9.35 27.62
C GLU A 364 8.43 9.69 26.33
N ILE A 365 8.85 10.73 25.60
CA ILE A 365 8.26 11.10 24.30
C ILE A 365 8.39 9.94 23.31
N MET A 366 9.57 9.34 23.20
CA MET A 366 9.80 8.23 22.28
C MET A 366 8.97 6.99 22.64
N GLN A 367 8.87 6.65 23.93
CA GLN A 367 8.05 5.52 24.40
C GLN A 367 6.57 5.72 24.06
N HIS A 368 6.05 6.92 24.26
CA HIS A 368 4.68 7.27 23.87
C HIS A 368 4.48 7.10 22.35
N ASN A 369 5.39 7.62 21.53
CA ASN A 369 5.32 7.52 20.08
C ASN A 369 5.44 6.07 19.58
N LEU A 370 6.25 5.25 20.24
CA LEU A 370 6.37 3.81 19.95
C LEU A 370 5.03 3.10 20.16
N SER A 371 4.33 3.38 21.26
CA SER A 371 3.01 2.82 21.52
C SER A 371 2.03 3.19 20.41
N ILE A 372 2.05 4.44 19.93
CA ILE A 372 1.17 4.87 18.83
C ILE A 372 1.47 4.10 17.54
N LEU A 373 2.74 3.98 17.15
CA LEU A 373 3.12 3.24 15.93
C LEU A 373 2.73 1.77 15.98
N LYS A 374 2.91 1.11 17.14
CA LYS A 374 2.53 -0.30 17.32
C LYS A 374 1.02 -0.51 17.16
N ILE A 375 0.21 0.41 17.70
CA ILE A 375 -1.25 0.39 17.53
C ILE A 375 -1.67 0.51 16.06
N MET A 376 -0.92 1.25 15.21
CA MET A 376 -1.25 1.41 13.78
C MET A 376 -1.24 0.09 13.00
N ILE A 377 -0.46 -0.90 13.44
CA ILE A 377 -0.34 -2.23 12.82
C ILE A 377 -0.84 -3.35 13.74
N ASN A 378 -1.67 -3.00 14.74
CA ASN A 378 -2.24 -3.92 15.73
C ASN A 378 -1.19 -4.84 16.40
N LYS A 379 -0.03 -4.27 16.74
CA LYS A 379 1.06 -4.95 17.48
C LYS A 379 1.22 -4.42 18.89
#